data_AF-H3G6N7-F1
#
_entry.id   AF-H3G6N7-F1
#
_cell.length_a   1.000
_cell.length_b   1.000
_cell.length_c   1.000
_cell.angle_alpha   90.00
_cell.angle_beta   90.00
_cell.angle_gamma   90.00
#
_symmetry.space_group_name_H-M   'P 1'
#
loop_
_entity.id
_entity.type
_entity.pdbx_description
1 polymer ?
#
loop_
_entity_poly.entity_id
_entity_poly.type
_entity_poly.pdbx_seq_one_letter_code
_entity_poly.pdbx_strand_id
1 'polypeptide(L)' 'SLLVRNLSPETSQDELRRAFSRRAGDILDVYIPKEFHSSRPRGFAFIEF' A
#
# COMPACT_ATOMS: atom_id res chain seq x y z
N SER A 1 -8.12 9.03 0.65
CA SER A 1 -7.34 8.14 -0.22
C SER A 1 -6.13 8.83 -0.84
N LEU A 2 -4.94 8.28 -0.62
CA LEU A 2 -3.69 8.63 -1.31
C LEU A 2 -3.30 7.47 -2.24
N LEU A 3 -3.03 7.79 -3.51
CA LEU A 3 -2.56 6.81 -4.49
C LEU A 3 -1.04 6.83 -4.58
N VAL A 4 -0.41 5.71 -4.28
CA VAL A 4 1.04 5.51 -4.41
C VAL A 4 1.30 4.59 -5.60
N ARG A 5 2.11 5.05 -6.57
CA ARG A 5 2.47 4.29 -7.79
C ARG A 5 3.96 3.94 -7.78
N ASN A 6 4.37 3.07 -8.71
CA ASN A 6 5.76 2.61 -8.85
C ASN A 6 6.27 1.85 -7.61
N LEU A 7 5.38 1.07 -7.00
CA LEU A 7 5.74 0.21 -5.87
C LEU A 7 6.43 -1.07 -6.38
N SER A 8 7.43 -1.51 -5.62
CA SER A 8 8.03 -2.82 -5.84
C SER A 8 6.99 -3.92 -5.62
N PRO A 9 7.04 -5.03 -6.37
CA PRO A 9 6.24 -6.23 -6.10
C PRO A 9 6.48 -6.81 -4.69
N GLU A 10 7.59 -6.47 -4.05
CA GLU A 10 7.94 -6.94 -2.72
C GLU A 10 7.39 -6.01 -1.62
N THR A 11 6.89 -4.82 -1.99
CA THR A 11 6.39 -3.85 -1.02
C THR A 11 5.19 -4.40 -0.25
N SER A 12 5.32 -4.40 1.07
CA SER A 12 4.29 -4.86 2.00
C SER A 12 3.40 -3.70 2.50
N GLN A 13 2.21 -4.04 2.99
CA GLN A 13 1.33 -3.05 3.64
C GLN A 13 1.99 -2.46 4.90
N ASP A 14 2.75 -3.25 5.65
CA ASP A 14 3.44 -2.79 6.87
C ASP A 14 4.55 -1.78 6.59
N GLU A 15 5.26 -1.92 5.46
CA GLU A 15 6.24 -0.92 5.01
C GLU A 15 5.55 0.38 4.63
N LEU A 16 4.44 0.32 3.88
CA LEU A 16 3.65 1.50 3.54
C LEU A 16 3.10 2.17 4.80
N ARG A 17 2.57 1.39 5.75
CA ARG A 17 2.10 1.93 7.03
C ARG A 17 3.22 2.64 7.77
N ARG A 18 4.42 2.04 7.85
CA ARG A 18 5.57 2.67 8.52
C ARG A 18 6.10 3.91 7.79
N ALA A 19 6.09 3.92 6.46
CA ALA A 19 6.61 5.03 5.66
C ALA A 19 5.68 6.26 5.68
N PHE A 20 4.36 6.06 5.69
CA PHE A 20 3.37 7.13 5.63
C PHE A 20 2.76 7.51 6.98
N SER A 21 2.93 6.68 8.02
CA SER A 21 2.44 6.98 9.37
C SER A 21 3.38 7.96 10.07
N ARG A 22 2.85 9.10 10.51
CA ARG A 22 3.58 10.03 11.39
C ARG A 22 3.27 9.78 12.86
N ARG A 23 2.05 9.31 13.16
CA ARG A 23 1.58 8.95 14.51
C ARG A 23 0.73 7.68 14.45
N ALA A 24 0.69 6.94 15.56
CA ALA A 24 -0.21 5.81 15.69
C ALA A 24 -1.67 6.25 15.48
N GLY A 25 -2.33 5.65 14.49
CA GLY A 25 -3.72 5.99 14.12
C GLY A 25 -3.88 6.90 12.90
N ASP A 26 -2.81 7.40 12.29
CA ASP A 26 -2.90 8.25 11.09
C ASP A 26 -3.37 7.49 9.84
N ILE A 27 -3.29 6.16 9.82
CA ILE A 27 -3.64 5.34 8.65
C ILE A 27 -4.78 4.40 9.02
N LEU A 28 -5.94 4.61 8.41
CA LEU A 28 -7.10 3.74 8.50
C LEU A 28 -6.82 2.41 7.81
N ASP A 29 -6.47 2.45 6.53
CA ASP A 29 -6.30 1.23 5.72
C ASP A 29 -5.24 1.38 4.63
N VAL A 30 -4.67 0.24 4.22
CA VAL A 30 -3.74 0.15 3.10
C VAL A 30 -4.16 -1.00 2.18
N TYR A 31 -4.51 -0.66 0.95
CA TYR A 31 -4.95 -1.61 -0.05
C TYR A 31 -3.93 -1.72 -1.19
N ILE A 32 -3.40 -2.92 -1.43
CA ILE A 32 -2.49 -3.24 -2.54
C ILE A 32 -3.21 -4.19 -3.49
N PRO A 33 -3.74 -3.69 -4.63
CA PRO A 33 -4.38 -4.54 -5.62
C PRO A 33 -3.38 -5.53 -6.21
N LYS A 34 -3.72 -6.82 -6.12
CA LYS A 34 -3.01 -7.91 -6.79
C LYS A 34 -3.76 -8.32 -8.05
N GLU A 35 -3.02 -8.72 -9.06
CA GLU A 35 -3.61 -9.27 -10.27
C GLU A 35 -4.17 -10.66 -9.99
N PHE A 36 -5.43 -10.90 -10.37
CA PHE A 36 -6.19 -12.10 -9.99
C PHE A 36 -5.56 -13.41 -10.46
N HIS A 37 -4.89 -13.40 -11.62
CA HIS A 37 -4.35 -14.60 -12.24
C HIS A 37 -2.91 -14.91 -11.84
N SER A 38 -2.09 -13.89 -11.61
CA SER A 38 -0.67 -14.05 -11.30
C SER A 38 -0.34 -13.83 -9.82
N SER A 39 -1.30 -13.32 -9.03
CA SER A 39 -1.10 -12.81 -7.66
C SER A 39 -0.01 -11.74 -7.56
N ARG A 40 0.45 -11.19 -8.69
CA ARG A 40 1.49 -10.17 -8.72
C ARG A 40 0.87 -8.80 -8.38
N PRO A 41 1.53 -8.01 -7.52
CA PRO A 41 1.10 -6.64 -7.26
C PRO A 41 1.14 -5.81 -8.55
N ARG A 42 0.14 -4.95 -8.73
CA ARG A 42 0.07 -4.07 -9.91
C ARG A 42 1.03 -2.87 -9.85
N GLY A 43 1.89 -2.80 -8.83
CA GLY A 43 2.86 -1.73 -8.65
C GLY A 43 2.24 -0.42 -8.13
N PHE A 44 1.07 -0.48 -7.50
CA PHE A 44 0.45 0.66 -6.83
C PHE A 44 -0.34 0.23 -5.60
N ALA A 45 -0.58 1.17 -4.68
CA ALA A 45 -1.37 0.99 -3.48
C ALA A 45 -2.22 2.22 -3.19
N PHE A 46 -3.30 2.01 -2.45
CA PHE A 46 -4.13 3.07 -1.88
C PHE A 46 -3.94 3.09 -0.36
N ILE A 47 -3.79 4.29 0.19
CA ILE A 47 -3.68 4.53 1.63
C ILE A 47 -4.85 5.42 2.05
N GLU A 48 -5.64 4.95 3.00
CA GLU A 48 -6.67 5.74 3.68
C GLU A 48 -6.13 6.28 5.00
N PHE A 49 -6.36 7.56 5.25
CA PHE A 49 -5.98 8.29 6.47
C PHE A 49 -7.23 8.63 7.27
#